data_AF-A0A950ZYE1-F1
#
_entry.id   AF-A0A950ZYE1-F1
#
_cell.length_a   1.000
_cell.length_b   1.000
_cell.length_c   1.000
_cell.angle_alpha   90.00
_cell.angle_beta   90.00
_cell.angle_gamma   90.00
#
_symmetry.space_group_name_H-M   'P 1'
#
loop_
_entity.id
_entity.type
_entity.pdbx_description
1 polymer ?
#
loop_
_entity_poly.entity_id
_entity_poly.type
_entity_poly.pdbx_seq_one_letter_code
_entity_poly.pdbx_strand_id
1 'polypeptide(L)' 'GLPPPDPDWGTMVKEGTTLISVHPHMSLFPAIAIVSLVLGFNLVADGVRELSLTD' A
#
# COMPACT_ATOMS: atom_id res chain seq x y z
N GLY A 1 -30.46 2.08 3.75
CA GLY A 1 -29.44 1.21 3.14
C GLY A 1 -28.29 1.05 4.12
N LEU A 2 -27.53 -0.03 4.02
CA LEU A 2 -26.29 -0.19 4.79
C LEU A 2 -25.31 0.93 4.41
N PRO A 3 -24.58 1.51 5.38
CA PRO A 3 -23.53 2.47 5.06
C PRO A 3 -22.48 1.80 4.15
N PRO A 4 -21.91 2.55 3.19
CA PRO A 4 -20.79 2.04 2.41
C PRO A 4 -19.64 1.65 3.36
N PRO A 5 -18.90 0.58 3.06
CA PRO A 5 -17.75 0.19 3.86
C PRO A 5 -16.71 1.32 3.92
N ASP A 6 -16.01 1.42 5.05
CA ASP A 6 -14.91 2.35 5.19
C ASP A 6 -13.83 2.05 4.13
N PRO A 7 -13.16 3.09 3.60
CA PRO A 7 -12.13 2.91 2.59
C PRO A 7 -10.91 2.20 3.21
N ASP A 8 -10.76 0.91 2.90
CA ASP A 8 -9.63 0.08 3.31
C ASP A 8 -8.77 -0.31 2.11
N TRP A 9 -7.50 0.12 2.07
CA TRP A 9 -6.63 -0.11 0.92
C TRP A 9 -6.41 -1.60 0.63
N GLY A 10 -6.36 -2.46 1.65
CA GLY A 10 -6.21 -3.91 1.46
C GLY A 10 -7.40 -4.53 0.74
N THR A 11 -8.61 -4.16 1.17
CA THR A 11 -9.87 -4.57 0.55
C THR A 11 -10.01 -3.99 -0.86
N MET A 12 -9.60 -2.73 -1.08
CA MET A 12 -9.59 -2.12 -2.41
C MET A 12 -8.66 -2.83 -3.41
N VAL A 13 -7.49 -3.30 -2.97
CA VAL A 13 -6.61 -4.14 -3.82
C VAL A 13 -7.30 -5.46 -4.15
N LYS A 14 -7.86 -6.13 -3.14
CA LYS A 14 -8.56 -7.41 -3.28
C LYS A 14 -9.74 -7.32 -4.25
N GLU A 15 -10.60 -6.32 -4.10
CA GLU A 15 -11.75 -6.08 -4.99
C GLU A 15 -11.28 -5.68 -6.39
N GLY A 16 -10.26 -4.82 -6.48
CA GLY A 16 -9.67 -4.38 -7.73
C GLY A 16 -9.08 -5.53 -8.57
N THR A 17 -8.66 -6.65 -7.96
CA THR A 17 -8.20 -7.84 -8.71
C THR A 17 -9.28 -8.43 -9.62
N THR A 18 -10.55 -8.36 -9.21
CA THR A 18 -11.68 -8.88 -10.00
C THR A 18 -12.00 -7.95 -11.18
N LEU A 19 -11.73 -6.66 -11.02
CA LEU A 19 -11.98 -5.63 -12.02
C LEU A 19 -10.73 -5.25 -12.82
N ILE A 20 -9.60 -5.94 -12.62
CA ILE A 20 -8.30 -5.50 -13.17
C ILE A 20 -8.30 -5.42 -14.69
N SER A 21 -9.06 -6.30 -15.35
CA SER A 21 -9.21 -6.33 -16.81
C SER A 21 -10.07 -5.18 -17.36
N VAL A 22 -10.86 -4.50 -16.53
CA VAL A 22 -11.85 -3.48 -16.95
C VAL A 22 -11.52 -2.10 -16.37
N HIS A 23 -11.17 -2.04 -15.09
CA HIS A 23 -10.84 -0.83 -14.35
C HIS A 23 -9.53 -1.02 -13.55
N PRO A 24 -8.37 -1.15 -14.24
CA PRO A 24 -7.10 -1.45 -13.59
C PRO A 24 -6.68 -0.40 -12.54
N HIS A 25 -7.08 0.86 -12.73
CA HIS A 25 -6.77 1.95 -11.82
C HIS A 25 -7.31 1.73 -10.40
N MET A 26 -8.44 1.02 -10.24
CA MET A 26 -9.04 0.77 -8.92
C MET A 26 -8.16 -0.08 -8.01
N SER A 27 -7.38 -1.01 -8.59
CA SER A 27 -6.41 -1.82 -7.84
C SER A 27 -5.03 -1.15 -7.78
N LEU A 28 -4.64 -0.43 -8.84
CA LEU A 28 -3.29 0.10 -8.99
C LEU A 28 -2.95 1.21 -7.99
N PHE A 29 -3.86 2.15 -7.74
CA PHE A 29 -3.63 3.22 -6.77
C PHE A 29 -3.36 2.71 -5.35
N PRO A 30 -4.24 1.89 -4.74
CA PRO A 30 -3.97 1.38 -3.39
C PRO A 30 -2.77 0.43 -3.37
N ALA A 31 -2.50 -0.33 -4.44
CA ALA A 31 -1.31 -1.17 -4.53
C ALA A 31 -0.01 -0.34 -4.51
N ILE A 32 0.07 0.73 -5.30
CA ILE A 32 1.24 1.62 -5.33
C ILE A 32 1.42 2.33 -3.98
N ALA A 33 0.33 2.76 -3.34
CA ALA A 33 0.38 3.39 -2.01
C ALA A 33 0.95 2.44 -0.95
N ILE A 34 0.56 1.16 -0.97
CA ILE A 34 1.11 0.15 -0.05
C ILE A 34 2.59 -0.09 -0.35
N VAL A 35 2.97 -0.23 -1.62
CA VAL A 35 4.37 -0.47 -2.01
C VAL A 35 5.26 0.70 -1.60
N SER A 36 4.85 1.94 -1.87
CA SER A 36 5.64 3.12 -1.50
C SER A 36 5.78 3.25 0.01
N LEU A 37 4.73 2.95 0.78
CA LEU A 37 4.75 2.95 2.24
C LEU A 37 5.75 1.91 2.79
N VAL A 38 5.68 0.67 2.29
CA VAL A 38 6.59 -0.41 2.70
C VAL A 38 8.04 -0.06 2.35
N LEU A 39 8.29 0.43 1.15
CA LEU A 39 9.63 0.86 0.75
C LEU A 39 10.14 2.01 1.62
N GLY A 40 9.30 3.02 1.88
CA GLY A 40 9.65 4.14 2.76
C GLY A 40 10.04 3.67 4.16
N PHE A 41 9.26 2.78 4.76
CA PHE A 41 9.59 2.24 6.08
C PHE A 41 10.86 1.37 6.07
N ASN A 42 11.07 0.56 5.03
CA ASN A 42 12.31 -0.22 4.90
C ASN A 42 13.54 0.70 4.81
N LEU A 43 13.49 1.73 3.96
CA LEU A 43 14.58 2.69 3.82
C LEU A 43 14.85 3.46 5.12
N VAL A 44 13.79 3.83 5.85
CA VAL A 44 13.94 4.47 7.17
C VAL A 44 14.59 3.51 8.16
N ALA A 45 14.16 2.24 8.20
CA ALA A 45 14.75 1.23 9.08
C ALA A 45 16.22 1.00 8.75
N ASP A 46 16.57 0.92 7.47
CA ASP A 46 17.94 0.78 7.00
C ASP A 46 18.79 2.01 7.39
N GLY A 47 18.25 3.23 7.23
CA GLY A 47 18.93 4.45 7.64
C GLY A 47 19.16 4.53 9.15
N VAL A 48 18.17 4.14 9.96
CA VAL A 48 18.32 4.07 11.43
C VAL A 48 19.36 3.02 11.83
N ARG A 49 19.38 1.86 11.14
CA ARG A 49 20.37 0.81 11.38
C ARG A 49 21.79 1.29 11.08
N GLU A 50 21.99 1.99 9.97
CA GLU A 50 23.29 2.54 9.59
C GLU A 50 23.80 3.55 10.64
N LEU A 51 22.92 4.47 11.08
CA LEU A 51 23.26 5.44 12.11
C LEU A 51 23.66 4.75 13.43
N SER A 52 22.93 3.71 13.83
CA SER A 52 23.23 2.95 15.05
C SER A 52 24.52 2.13 15.00
N LEU A 53 25.03 1.82 13.80
CA LEU A 53 26.31 1.10 13.63
C LEU A 53 27.51 2.05 13.55
N THR A 54 27.26 3.35 13.41
CA THR A 54 28.29 4.39 13.27
C THR A 54 28.73 4.97 14.63
N ASP A 55 28.03 4.62 15.73
CA ASP A 55 28.45 4.85 17.12
C ASP A 55 29.37 3.73 17.64
#